data_AF-A0A932FCP9-F1
#
_entry.id   AF-A0A932FCP9-F1
#
_cell.length_a   1.000
_cell.length_b   1.000
_cell.length_c   1.000
_cell.angle_alpha   90.00
_cell.angle_beta   90.00
_cell.angle_gamma   90.00
#
_symmetry.space_group_name_H-M   'P 1'
#
loop_
_entity.id
_entity.type
_entity.pdbx_description
1 polymer ?
#
loop_
_entity_poly.entity_id
_entity_poly.type
_entity_poly.pdbx_seq_one_letter_code
_entity_poly.pdbx_strand_id
1 'polypeptide(L)'
;MDKSSFKPDMRYTLTLRDEQGKGRPANLYVYRVYDQFMIARSTSGDGLVRKVNYADIERIVDETAVPPADRYFLPAAVLDEKNWRDRTVMQHYATSPGRGK
;
A
#
# COMPACT_ATOMS: atom_id res chain seq x y z
N MET A 1 -10.86 -9.66 -2.78
CA MET A 1 -10.31 -9.84 -1.42
C MET A 1 -11.15 -9.06 -0.42
N ASP A 2 -11.00 -9.28 0.89
CA ASP A 2 -11.67 -8.51 1.95
C ASP A 2 -10.66 -7.78 2.85
N LYS A 3 -11.10 -6.68 3.48
CA LYS A 3 -10.28 -5.87 4.39
C LYS A 3 -9.73 -6.67 5.57
N SER A 4 -10.42 -7.71 6.04
CA SER A 4 -10.01 -8.52 7.19
C SER A 4 -8.67 -9.25 6.98
N SER A 5 -8.21 -9.38 5.74
CA SER A 5 -6.90 -9.98 5.42
C SER A 5 -5.73 -8.99 5.52
N PHE A 6 -6.01 -7.70 5.75
CA PHE A 6 -5.00 -6.65 5.73
C PHE A 6 -4.94 -5.92 7.07
N LYS A 7 -3.71 -5.65 7.51
CA LYS A 7 -3.43 -4.86 8.71
C LYS A 7 -2.60 -3.63 8.36
N PRO A 8 -2.82 -2.50 9.04
CA PRO A 8 -1.92 -1.35 8.93
C PRO A 8 -0.53 -1.72 9.45
N ASP A 9 0.49 -1.01 8.96
CA ASP A 9 1.91 -1.20 9.30
C ASP A 9 2.50 -2.57 8.95
N MET A 10 1.91 -3.24 7.95
CA MET A 10 2.42 -4.50 7.41
C MET A 10 2.81 -4.36 5.96
N ARG A 11 3.81 -5.13 5.55
CA ARG A 11 4.23 -5.26 4.17
C ARG A 11 3.61 -6.52 3.59
N TYR A 12 2.93 -6.38 2.48
CA TYR A 12 2.30 -7.47 1.76
C TYR A 12 2.90 -7.60 0.37
N THR A 13 3.21 -8.84 -0.01
CA THR A 13 3.45 -9.20 -1.40
C THR A 13 2.14 -9.73 -1.96
N LEU A 14 1.57 -9.00 -2.90
CA LEU A 14 0.27 -9.30 -3.49
C LEU A 14 0.41 -9.54 -4.98
N THR A 15 -0.47 -10.33 -5.57
CA THR A 15 -0.63 -10.34 -7.03
C THR A 15 -1.78 -9.42 -7.40
N LEU A 16 -1.48 -8.31 -8.07
CA LEU A 16 -2.46 -7.39 -8.61
C LEU A 16 -2.80 -7.78 -10.05
N ARG A 17 -4.07 -7.72 -10.41
CA ARG A 17 -4.48 -7.88 -11.80
C ARG A 17 -4.27 -6.55 -12.52
N ASP A 18 -3.46 -6.59 -13.57
CA ASP A 18 -3.26 -5.47 -14.48
C ASP A 18 -4.48 -5.32 -15.43
N GLU A 19 -4.60 -4.21 -16.17
CA GLU A 19 -5.70 -3.98 -17.13
C GLU A 19 -5.76 -5.07 -18.21
N GLN A 20 -4.63 -5.72 -18.50
CA GLN A 20 -4.55 -6.85 -19.43
C GLN A 20 -4.97 -8.19 -18.81
N GLY A 21 -5.48 -8.21 -17.57
CA GLY A 21 -5.88 -9.42 -16.85
C GLY A 21 -4.70 -10.26 -16.33
N LYS A 22 -3.45 -9.82 -16.53
CA LYS A 22 -2.26 -10.50 -16.04
C LYS A 22 -2.00 -10.16 -14.57
N GLY A 23 -1.87 -11.19 -13.74
CA GLY A 23 -1.42 -11.05 -12.37
C GLY A 23 0.05 -10.62 -12.31
N ARG A 24 0.33 -9.45 -11.75
CA ARG A 24 1.69 -8.94 -11.49
C ARG A 24 1.96 -8.92 -9.99
N PRO A 25 3.11 -9.44 -9.54
CA PRO A 25 3.51 -9.32 -8.15
C PRO A 25 3.78 -7.84 -7.81
N ALA A 26 3.25 -7.38 -6.70
CA ALA A 26 3.38 -6.04 -6.17
C ALA A 26 3.69 -6.10 -4.68
N ASN A 27 4.82 -5.51 -4.28
CA ASN A 27 5.21 -5.39 -2.88
C ASN A 27 4.72 -4.06 -2.32
N LEU A 28 3.80 -4.12 -1.39
CA LEU A 28 3.05 -2.98 -0.88
C LEU A 28 3.21 -2.88 0.64
N TYR A 29 3.54 -1.69 1.13
CA TYR A 29 3.47 -1.37 2.55
C TYR A 29 2.13 -0.72 2.84
N VAL A 30 1.30 -1.33 3.68
CA VAL A 30 -0.04 -0.83 4.00
C VAL A 30 0.04 0.16 5.15
N TYR A 31 -0.37 1.40 4.90
CA TYR A 31 -0.50 2.41 5.96
C TYR A 31 -1.86 2.34 6.63
N ARG A 32 -2.91 2.25 5.82
CA ARG A 32 -4.29 2.29 6.29
C ARG A 32 -5.17 1.43 5.40
N VAL A 33 -6.11 0.75 6.05
CA VAL A 33 -7.14 -0.08 5.42
C VAL A 33 -8.48 0.60 5.63
N TYR A 34 -9.22 0.77 4.55
CA TYR A 34 -10.62 1.22 4.54
C TYR A 34 -11.52 0.06 4.12
N ASP A 35 -12.83 0.29 4.13
CA ASP A 35 -13.81 -0.72 3.75
C ASP A 35 -13.73 -1.12 2.27
N GLN A 36 -13.54 -0.15 1.37
CA GLN A 36 -13.53 -0.40 -0.08
C GLN A 36 -12.13 -0.54 -0.67
N PHE A 37 -11.14 0.07 -0.04
CA PHE A 37 -9.77 0.13 -0.55
C PHE A 37 -8.77 0.24 0.59
N MET A 38 -7.49 0.17 0.26
CA MET A 38 -6.41 0.47 1.20
C MET A 38 -5.44 1.46 0.60
N ILE A 39 -4.76 2.20 1.48
CA ILE A 39 -3.65 3.08 1.12
C ILE A 39 -2.37 2.31 1.38
N ALA A 40 -1.64 2.04 0.31
CA ALA A 40 -0.38 1.32 0.39
C ALA A 40 0.72 1.98 -0.44
N ARG A 41 1.97 1.87 -0.01
CA ARG A 41 3.14 2.31 -0.79
C ARG A 41 3.77 1.15 -1.51
N SER A 42 4.08 1.34 -2.80
CA SER A 42 4.94 0.43 -3.54
C SER A 42 6.34 0.45 -2.94
N THR A 43 6.82 -0.70 -2.51
CA THR A 43 8.17 -0.89 -1.94
C THR A 43 9.13 -1.57 -2.93
N SER A 44 8.62 -2.03 -4.07
CA SER A 44 9.43 -2.68 -5.12
C SER A 44 9.64 -1.83 -6.36
N GLY A 45 8.97 -0.69 -6.48
CA GLY A 45 9.09 0.17 -7.63
C GLY A 45 9.42 1.62 -7.26
N ASP A 46 8.57 2.51 -7.73
CA ASP A 46 8.64 3.96 -7.65
C ASP A 46 8.54 4.55 -6.23
N GLY A 47 8.28 3.74 -5.20
CA GLY A 47 8.15 4.24 -3.85
C GLY A 47 6.88 5.06 -3.62
N LEU A 48 5.91 5.03 -4.55
CA LEU A 48 4.73 5.89 -4.48
C LEU A 48 3.62 5.30 -3.62
N VAL A 49 2.83 6.17 -3.03
CA VAL A 49 1.61 5.79 -2.32
C VAL A 49 0.48 5.66 -3.33
N ARG A 50 -0.26 4.56 -3.26
CA ARG A 50 -1.35 4.23 -4.17
C ARG A 50 -2.54 3.71 -3.37
N LYS A 51 -3.72 3.97 -3.91
CA LYS A 51 -4.97 3.36 -3.50
C LYS A 51 -5.07 2.01 -4.21
N VAL A 52 -5.24 0.96 -3.43
CA VAL A 52 -5.39 -0.41 -3.93
C VAL A 52 -6.77 -0.87 -3.54
N ASN A 53 -7.63 -1.13 -4.53
CA ASN A 53 -8.94 -1.69 -4.26
C ASN A 53 -8.79 -3.19 -4.03
N TYR A 54 -9.59 -3.75 -3.13
CA TYR A 54 -9.53 -5.19 -2.86
C TYR A 54 -10.02 -6.06 -4.02
N ALA A 55 -10.73 -5.46 -4.98
CA ALA A 55 -11.16 -6.10 -6.22
C ALA A 55 -10.00 -6.36 -7.20
N ASP A 56 -8.96 -5.53 -7.17
CA ASP A 56 -7.80 -5.63 -8.06
C ASP A 56 -6.78 -6.67 -7.57
N ILE A 57 -6.98 -7.19 -6.35
CA ILE A 57 -6.07 -8.14 -5.70
C ILE A 57 -6.54 -9.56 -6.01
N GLU A 58 -5.69 -10.27 -6.76
CA GLU A 58 -5.94 -11.67 -7.10
C GLU A 58 -5.63 -12.60 -5.93
N ARG A 59 -4.47 -12.42 -5.28
CA ARG A 59 -4.05 -13.23 -4.13
C ARG A 59 -3.01 -12.52 -3.26
N ILE A 60 -2.91 -12.95 -2.00
CA ILE A 60 -1.80 -12.62 -1.09
C ILE A 60 -0.74 -13.70 -1.25
N VAL A 61 0.51 -13.30 -1.51
CA VAL A 61 1.65 -14.20 -1.64
C VAL A 61 2.42 -14.27 -0.32
N ASP A 62 2.65 -13.11 0.31
CA ASP A 62 3.39 -13.01 1.56
C ASP A 62 2.87 -11.85 2.41
N GLU A 63 2.93 -12.01 3.73
CA GLU A 63 2.70 -10.93 4.70
C GLU A 63 3.85 -10.88 5.70
N THR A 64 4.46 -9.70 5.82
CA THR A 64 5.59 -9.45 6.70
C THR A 64 5.26 -8.27 7.61
N ALA A 65 5.32 -8.49 8.92
CA ALA A 65 5.16 -7.42 9.90
C ALA A 65 6.36 -6.46 9.85
N VAL A 66 6.12 -5.15 9.78
CA VAL A 66 7.21 -4.16 9.75
C VAL A 66 7.47 -3.64 11.17
N PRO A 67 8.72 -3.76 11.66
CA PRO A 67 9.06 -3.30 13.00
C PRO A 67 8.93 -1.77 13.07
N PRO A 68 8.55 -1.20 14.24
CA PRO A 68 8.35 0.24 14.42
C PRO A 68 9.49 1.12 13.88
N ALA A 69 10.74 0.65 13.97
CA ALA A 69 11.92 1.36 13.49
C ALA A 69 11.97 1.51 11.96
N ASP A 70 11.38 0.57 11.21
CA ASP A 70 11.33 0.58 9.75
C ASP A 70 9.96 1.03 9.21
N ARG A 71 9.04 1.44 10.09
CA ARG A 71 7.74 1.95 9.68
C ARG A 71 7.93 3.26 8.94
N TYR A 72 7.34 3.30 7.75
CA TYR A 72 7.27 4.51 6.98
C TYR A 72 6.31 5.48 7.68
N PHE A 73 6.78 6.70 7.95
CA PHE A 73 5.92 7.73 8.50
C PHE A 73 5.28 8.51 7.36
N LEU A 74 3.94 8.59 7.38
CA LEU A 74 3.18 9.36 6.41
C LEU A 74 2.23 10.31 7.15
N PRO A 75 2.13 11.58 6.74
CA PRO A 75 1.25 12.53 7.42
C PRO A 75 -0.20 12.01 7.44
N ALA A 76 -0.87 12.15 8.59
CA ALA A 76 -2.26 11.73 8.75
C ALA A 76 -3.20 12.40 7.73
N ALA A 77 -2.89 13.64 7.32
CA ALA A 77 -3.60 14.33 6.26
C ALA A 77 -3.56 13.55 4.94
N VAL A 78 -2.43 12.97 4.57
CA VAL A 78 -2.33 12.15 3.35
C VAL A 78 -2.99 10.79 3.54
N LEU A 79 -3.08 10.28 4.75
CA LEU A 79 -3.84 9.07 5.05
C LEU A 79 -5.35 9.32 5.15
N ASP A 80 -5.83 10.57 5.06
CA ASP A 80 -7.24 10.91 5.15
C ASP A 80 -8.01 10.41 3.91
N GLU A 81 -9.11 9.69 4.13
CA GLU A 81 -9.96 9.12 3.08
C GLU A 81 -10.40 10.18 2.06
N LYS A 82 -10.68 11.41 2.52
CA LYS A 82 -11.15 12.51 1.66
C LYS A 82 -10.14 12.86 0.58
N ASN A 83 -8.83 12.70 0.85
CA ASN A 83 -7.80 12.95 -0.15
C ASN A 83 -7.71 11.85 -1.23
N TRP A 84 -8.28 10.67 -0.97
CA TRP A 84 -8.30 9.51 -1.87
C TRP A 84 -9.66 9.27 -2.54
N ARG A 85 -10.58 10.22 -2.40
CA ARG A 85 -11.88 10.18 -3.06
C ARG A 85 -11.72 10.21 -4.58
N ASP A 86 -11.00 11.20 -5.09
CA ASP A 86 -10.76 11.40 -6.52
C ASP A 86 -9.37 10.93 -6.97
N ARG A 87 -8.48 10.57 -6.02
CA ARG A 87 -7.09 10.21 -6.29
C ARG A 87 -6.84 8.72 -6.14
N THR A 88 -6.10 8.15 -7.09
CA THR A 88 -5.67 6.75 -7.09
C THR A 88 -4.18 6.58 -6.78
N VAL A 89 -3.37 7.61 -7.04
CA VAL A 89 -1.93 7.63 -6.77
C VAL A 89 -1.57 9.00 -6.20
N MET A 90 -0.71 9.01 -5.18
CA MET A 90 -0.17 10.23 -4.61
C MET A 90 1.35 10.15 -4.55
N GLN A 91 2.00 11.06 -5.27
CA GLN A 91 3.44 11.26 -5.22
C GLN A 91 3.76 12.03 -3.93
N HIS A 92 3.91 11.31 -2.82
CA HIS A 92 4.38 11.91 -1.58
C HIS A 92 5.75 11.35 -1.22
N TYR A 93 6.69 12.26 -0.97
CA TYR A 93 7.99 11.95 -0.39
C TYR A 93 7.79 11.48 1.06
N ALA A 94 7.41 10.22 1.23
CA ALA A 94 7.48 9.56 2.53
C ALA A 94 8.95 9.23 2.81
N THR A 95 9.57 10.03 3.68
CA THR A 95 10.93 9.84 4.16
C THR A 95 10.96 8.66 5.14
N SER A 96 11.73 7.63 4.83
CA SER A 96 12.17 6.65 5.84
C SER A 96 13.37 7.20 6.58
N PRO A 97 13.37 7.20 7.92
CA PRO A 97 14.56 7.60 8.68
C PRO A 97 15.79 6.70 8.43
N GLY A 98 15.60 5.47 7.94
CA GLY A 98 16.68 4.47 7.78
C GLY A 98 17.26 4.28 6.37
N ARG A 99 16.78 5.00 5.34
CA ARG A 99 17.34 4.93 3.98
C ARG A 99 17.81 6.31 3.52
N GLY A 100 18.78 6.84 4.26
CA GLY A 100 19.54 8.03 3.89
C GLY A 100 20.91 7.63 3.35
N LYS A 101 21.11 7.92 2.06
CA LYS A 101 22.30 7.79 1.20
C LYS A 101 22.61 6.42 0.59
#